data_AF-L0JU81-F1
#
_entry.id   AF-L0JU81-F1
#
_cell.length_a   1.000
_cell.length_b   1.000
_cell.length_c   1.000
_cell.angle_alpha   90.00
_cell.angle_beta   90.00
_cell.angle_gamma   90.00
#
_symmetry.space_group_name_H-M   'P 1'
#
loop_
_entity.id
_entity.type
_entity.pdbx_description
1 polymer ?
#
loop_
_entity_poly.entity_id
_entity_poly.type
_entity_poly.pdbx_seq_one_letter_code
_entity_poly.pdbx_strand_id
1 'polypeptide(L)' 'MRDSGTPINSSEEAALEHLEQYVDTLPDDERLTRADAVAHLVEQGSERADAREHIEQLLLKGYLYEVDDELRIPTRP' A
#
# COMPACT_ATOMS: atom_id res chain seq x y z
N MET A 1 -17.80 5.21 13.22
CA MET A 1 -16.77 4.31 13.79
C MET A 1 -15.55 4.48 12.92
N ARG A 2 -14.44 5.00 13.45
CA ARG A 2 -13.18 5.07 12.71
C ARG A 2 -12.42 3.79 13.03
N ASP A 3 -11.95 3.10 12.01
CA ASP A 3 -11.32 1.79 12.10
C ASP A 3 -10.37 1.67 13.30
N SER A 4 -10.53 0.61 14.07
CA SER A 4 -9.62 0.20 15.15
C SER A 4 -8.32 -0.38 14.59
N GLY A 5 -7.76 0.25 13.56
CA GLY A 5 -6.45 -0.09 12.99
C GLY A 5 -5.32 0.51 13.81
N THR A 6 -4.14 -0.12 13.76
CA THR A 6 -2.93 0.42 14.37
C THR A 6 -2.65 1.81 13.77
N PRO A 7 -2.44 2.87 14.57
CA PRO A 7 -2.29 4.22 14.01
C PRO A 7 -1.16 4.29 12.97
N ILE A 8 -1.49 4.87 11.82
CA ILE A 8 -0.55 5.22 10.76
C ILE A 8 -0.26 6.73 10.78
N ASN A 9 0.94 7.12 10.37
CA ASN A 9 1.32 8.52 10.24
C ASN A 9 0.84 9.10 8.89
N SER A 10 0.95 10.42 8.70
CA SER A 10 0.47 11.09 7.48
C SER A 10 1.15 10.62 6.19
N SER A 11 2.43 10.24 6.25
CA SER A 11 3.15 9.74 5.07
C SER A 11 2.71 8.31 4.71
N GLU A 12 2.48 7.47 5.71
CA GLU A 12 1.92 6.12 5.53
C GLU A 12 0.48 6.17 5.02
N GLU A 13 -0.33 7.13 5.49
CA GLU A 13 -1.70 7.35 5.01
C GLU A 13 -1.71 7.80 3.55
N ALA A 14 -0.85 8.75 3.17
CA ALA A 14 -0.69 9.16 1.78
C ALA A 14 -0.20 8.02 0.89
N ALA A 15 0.76 7.22 1.36
CA ALA A 15 1.21 6.03 0.64
C ALA A 15 0.07 5.02 0.43
N LEU A 16 -0.74 4.77 1.46
CA LEU A 16 -1.89 3.88 1.36
C LEU A 16 -2.93 4.39 0.35
N GLU A 17 -3.25 5.68 0.39
CA GLU A 17 -4.20 6.31 -0.55
C GLU A 17 -3.72 6.16 -2.00
N HIS A 18 -2.43 6.36 -2.27
CA HIS A 18 -1.87 6.15 -3.59
C HIS A 18 -1.96 4.69 -4.05
N LEU A 19 -1.74 3.73 -3.14
CA LEU A 19 -1.87 2.31 -3.47
C LEU A 19 -3.32 1.90 -3.73
N GLU A 20 -4.27 2.43 -2.97
CA GLU A 20 -5.71 2.22 -3.21
C GLU A 20 -6.09 2.71 -4.62
N GLN A 21 -5.68 3.93 -4.97
CA GLN A 21 -5.89 4.48 -6.32
C GLN A 21 -5.20 3.64 -7.40
N TYR A 22 -3.99 3.13 -7.13
CA TYR A 22 -3.27 2.31 -8.08
C TYR A 22 -3.97 0.98 -8.34
N VAL A 23 -4.45 0.31 -7.29
CA VAL A 23 -5.24 -0.93 -7.40
C VAL A 23 -6.51 -0.70 -8.21
N ASP A 24 -7.21 0.41 -8.00
CA ASP A 24 -8.41 0.77 -8.78
C ASP A 24 -8.11 1.00 -10.27
N THR A 25 -6.86 1.31 -10.63
CA THR A 25 -6.42 1.48 -12.03
C THR A 25 -5.83 0.24 -12.66
N LEU A 26 -5.46 -0.77 -11.86
CA LEU A 26 -4.90 -2.02 -12.35
C LEU A 26 -6.00 -2.84 -13.06
N PRO A 27 -5.69 -3.48 -14.19
CA PRO A 27 -6.57 -4.49 -14.79
C PRO A 27 -6.84 -5.62 -13.79
N ASP A 28 -8.04 -6.21 -13.82
CA ASP A 28 -8.41 -7.34 -12.94
C ASP A 28 -7.46 -8.55 -13.01
N ASP A 29 -6.74 -8.72 -14.13
CA ASP A 29 -5.78 -9.80 -14.35
C ASP A 29 -4.36 -9.47 -13.86
N GLU A 30 -4.10 -8.21 -13.49
CA GLU A 30 -2.78 -7.74 -13.06
C GLU A 30 -2.69 -7.68 -11.53
N ARG A 31 -1.60 -8.24 -11.01
CA ARG A 31 -1.39 -8.37 -9.56
C ARG A 31 -0.49 -7.25 -9.09
N LEU A 32 -0.91 -6.52 -8.06
CA LEU A 32 -0.02 -5.58 -7.39
C LEU A 32 1.09 -6.36 -6.68
N THR A 33 2.32 -6.30 -7.16
CA THR A 33 3.46 -6.85 -6.40
C THR A 33 4.06 -5.80 -5.48
N ARG A 34 4.89 -6.24 -4.52
CA ARG A 34 5.67 -5.34 -3.68
C ARG A 34 6.63 -4.44 -4.48
N ALA A 35 7.19 -4.96 -5.57
CA ALA A 35 8.07 -4.18 -6.42
C ALA A 35 7.29 -3.06 -7.13
N ASP A 36 6.09 -3.37 -7.61
CA ASP A 36 5.23 -2.40 -8.30
C ASP A 36 4.70 -1.34 -7.33
N ALA A 37 4.29 -1.75 -6.11
CA ALA A 37 3.87 -0.82 -5.06
C ALA A 37 4.98 0.19 -4.71
N VAL A 38 6.23 -0.28 -4.55
CA VAL A 38 7.37 0.60 -4.30
C VAL A 38 7.67 1.49 -5.51
N ALA A 39 7.63 0.94 -6.73
CA ALA A 39 7.85 1.72 -7.94
C ALA A 39 6.80 2.84 -8.09
N HIS A 40 5.53 2.52 -7.86
CA HIS A 40 4.43 3.47 -7.90
C HIS A 40 4.64 4.63 -6.91
N LEU A 41 4.95 4.33 -5.64
CA LEU A 41 5.21 5.37 -4.64
C LEU A 41 6.41 6.26 -5.00
N VAL A 42 7.43 5.70 -5.63
CA VAL A 42 8.58 6.46 -6.14
C VAL A 42 8.16 7.38 -7.29
N GLU A 43 7.29 6.93 -8.20
CA GLU A 43 6.73 7.77 -9.26
C GLU A 43 5.87 8.92 -8.72
N GLN A 44 5.21 8.71 -7.58
CA GLN A 44 4.49 9.77 -6.85
C GLN A 44 5.42 10.72 -6.07
N GLY A 45 6.73 10.51 -6.13
CA GLY A 45 7.74 11.41 -5.56
C GLY A 45 8.30 10.99 -4.19
N SER A 46 7.98 9.79 -3.70
CA SER A 46 8.61 9.24 -2.49
C SER A 46 10.04 8.79 -2.78
N GLU A 47 10.95 8.91 -1.81
CA GLU A 47 12.26 8.26 -1.93
C GLU A 47 12.08 6.73 -1.91
N ARG A 48 12.93 6.01 -2.64
CA ARG A 48 12.82 4.53 -2.72
C ARG A 48 12.95 3.85 -1.35
N ALA A 49 13.77 4.41 -0.46
CA ALA A 49 13.93 3.92 0.90
C ALA A 49 12.64 4.12 1.71
N ASP A 50 12.10 5.34 1.70
CA ASP A 50 10.86 5.69 2.39
C ASP A 50 9.65 4.91 1.84
N ALA A 51 9.52 4.80 0.51
CA ALA A 51 8.50 3.99 -0.14
C ALA A 51 8.55 2.53 0.35
N ARG A 52 9.74 1.95 0.42
CA ARG A 52 9.90 0.58 0.93
C ARG A 52 9.53 0.49 2.41
N GLU A 53 9.95 1.45 3.23
CA GLU A 53 9.61 1.50 4.66
C GLU A 53 8.11 1.63 4.87
N HIS A 54 7.42 2.51 4.13
CA HIS A 54 5.97 2.67 4.20
C HIS A 54 5.24 1.38 3.87
N ILE A 55 5.64 0.67 2.81
CA ILE A 55 5.06 -0.65 2.49
C ILE A 55 5.28 -1.65 3.63
N GLU A 56 6.48 -1.70 4.22
CA GLU A 56 6.78 -2.58 5.37
C GLU A 56 5.93 -2.23 6.59
N GLN A 57 5.77 -0.94 6.92
CA GLN A 57 4.94 -0.48 8.03
C GLN A 57 3.46 -0.79 7.80
N LEU A 58 2.94 -0.57 6.60
CA LEU A 58 1.55 -0.85 6.27
C LEU A 58 1.25 -2.36 6.32
N LEU A 59 2.17 -3.22 5.87
CA LEU A 59 2.09 -4.67 6.04
C LEU A 59 2.07 -5.06 7.53
N LEU A 60 3.02 -4.54 8.31
CA LEU A 60 3.13 -4.85 9.75
C LEU A 60 1.90 -4.42 10.54
N LYS A 61 1.28 -3.31 10.13
CA LYS A 61 0.09 -2.75 10.77
C LYS A 61 -1.22 -3.37 10.25
N GLY A 62 -1.16 -4.24 9.24
CA GLY A 62 -2.31 -4.95 8.67
C GLY A 62 -3.16 -4.12 7.71
N TYR A 63 -2.63 -2.99 7.23
CA TYR A 63 -3.25 -2.18 6.18
C TYR A 63 -2.97 -2.75 4.79
N LEU A 64 -1.92 -3.55 4.66
CA LEU A 64 -1.63 -4.38 3.50
C LEU A 64 -1.45 -5.81 3.97
N TYR A 65 -1.70 -6.77 3.09
CA TYR A 65 -1.31 -8.16 3.31
C TYR A 65 -0.84 -8.77 1.99
N GLU A 66 0.02 -9.77 2.08
CA GLU A 66 0.62 -10.42 0.92
C GLU A 66 0.10 -11.86 0.81
N VAL A 67 -0.41 -12.24 -0.37
CA VAL A 67 -0.92 -13.58 -0.68
C VAL A 67 -0.34 -13.99 -2.02
N ASP A 68 0.39 -15.11 -2.09
CA ASP A 68 0.99 -15.60 -3.34
C ASP A 68 1.80 -14.51 -4.10
N ASP A 69 2.65 -13.77 -3.36
CA ASP A 69 3.47 -12.64 -3.81
C ASP A 69 2.66 -11.41 -4.33
N GLU A 70 1.35 -11.39 -4.11
CA GLU A 70 0.44 -10.29 -4.43
C GLU A 70 0.09 -9.49 -3.17
N LEU A 71 0.35 -8.19 -3.23
CA LEU A 71 -0.10 -7.21 -2.25
C LEU A 71 -1.59 -6.95 -2.44
N ARG A 72 -2.34 -7.13 -1.35
CA ARG A 72 -3.77 -6.91 -1.28
C ARG A 72 -4.07 -5.86 -0.23
N ILE A 73 -5.05 -5.01 -0.53
CA ILE A 73 -5.58 -4.01 0.39
C ILE A 73 -6.90 -4.56 0.95
N PRO A 74 -7.07 -4.68 2.28
CA PRO A 74 -8.31 -5.17 2.86
C PRO A 74 -9.42 -4.17 2.62
N THR A 75 -10.54 -4.63 2.07
CA THR A 75 -11.74 -3.82 1.92
C THR A 75 -12.27 -3.49 3.31
N ARG A 76 -12.23 -2.21 3.69
CA ARG A 76 -12.80 -1.77 4.97
C ARG A 76 -14.34 -1.76 4.87
N PRO A 77 -15.07 -2.22 5.91
CA PRO A 77 -16.52 -2.24 5.93
C PRO A 77 -17.18 -0.87 6.07
#